data_AF-A0A2I0TJG9-F1
#
_entry.id   AF-A0A2I0TJG9-F1
#
_cell.length_a   1.000
_cell.length_b   1.000
_cell.length_c   1.000
_cell.angle_alpha   90.00
_cell.angle_beta   90.00
_cell.angle_gamma   90.00
#
_symmetry.space_group_name_H-M   'P 1'
#
loop_
_entity.id
_entity.type
_entity.pdbx_description
1 polymer ?
#
loop_
_entity_poly.entity_id
_entity_poly.type
_entity_poly.pdbx_seq_one_letter_code
_entity_poly.pdbx_strand_id
1 'polypeptide(L)'
;MLVYTRTIKTPGHSVHSLQKHSLPLITEEGAKNESSGKSKAKTKKLLDKNSKKSFCRELNKVIEASDVVLEVLDARDPMGCRCPQLEQAVTCSGGDKKLLLVLNKIDLVPKENLEKWLNYLKKDFPTIAFKSATLMRDKTMEQFTKRRARVDLSRTTERFGTKSLLKLLQDHVRTQNKAIQVGVVGFPNVGKSSIINSLKGVRACNVGLTRGVTKSMQIVHIDKQTKILDSPSIIADSSNNALALALRRIIDTEESGSADVLEGVDAILNHCSKQQVMMQYSIPDFSNTEEFLTLLAQKRGMLKKGGVPDVENIAKILLCDWTGAKISYHSQPPGSHRPPPYLTEDKIAKMQECFNLKNLEEENNNTVQALKCPSPASSIIFQSAGMTNGIIEENKVIEEASEWENLETSQEGEEDEEEEFTESDDDQDDMEEEKNVKEENKVQVTRRAKLGKRQTSPKNSEKQMAESEHSNSLSLNLDKTADDDDAYDFNTDYV
;
A
#
# COMPACT_ATOMS: atom_id res chain seq x y z
N MET A 1 69.85 -1.81 11.72
CA MET A 1 69.58 -1.33 10.35
C MET A 1 70.50 -2.09 9.39
N LEU A 2 70.04 -3.19 8.81
CA LEU A 2 70.71 -3.92 7.73
C LEU A 2 69.70 -4.94 7.15
N VAL A 3 69.67 -5.04 5.82
CA VAL A 3 68.71 -5.83 5.05
C VAL A 3 69.29 -7.22 4.80
N TYR A 4 68.47 -8.28 4.83
CA TYR A 4 68.68 -9.43 3.94
C TYR A 4 67.37 -10.18 3.65
N THR A 5 67.02 -10.25 2.37
CA THR A 5 65.98 -11.13 1.83
C THR A 5 66.53 -12.55 1.68
N ARG A 6 65.67 -13.58 1.78
CA ARG A 6 65.93 -14.87 1.13
C ARG A 6 64.67 -15.65 0.81
N THR A 7 64.72 -16.31 -0.34
CA THR A 7 63.57 -16.84 -1.08
C THR A 7 63.43 -18.35 -0.90
N ILE A 8 62.17 -18.79 -0.81
CA ILE A 8 61.57 -20.09 -1.22
C ILE A 8 62.53 -21.25 -1.55
N LYS A 9 62.27 -22.42 -0.92
CA LYS A 9 62.49 -23.72 -1.55
C LYS A 9 61.47 -24.77 -1.06
N THR A 10 60.62 -25.23 -1.97
CA THR A 10 59.90 -26.51 -1.87
C THR A 10 60.54 -27.50 -2.85
N PRO A 11 60.55 -28.79 -2.50
CA PRO A 11 60.01 -29.79 -3.43
C PRO A 11 59.14 -30.82 -2.68
N GLY A 12 58.07 -31.31 -3.32
CA GLY A 12 57.14 -32.27 -2.73
C GLY A 12 57.29 -33.68 -3.29
N HIS A 13 56.57 -34.63 -2.69
CA HIS A 13 56.22 -35.94 -3.26
C HIS A 13 54.83 -36.36 -2.74
N SER A 14 54.07 -37.09 -3.57
CA SER A 14 52.70 -37.54 -3.27
C SER A 14 52.60 -39.06 -3.25
N VAL A 15 51.82 -39.66 -2.35
CA VAL A 15 51.20 -40.99 -2.55
C VAL A 15 50.02 -41.30 -1.60
N HIS A 16 49.02 -42.00 -2.14
CA HIS A 16 48.13 -43.02 -1.51
C HIS A 16 46.99 -42.70 -0.49
N SER A 17 45.77 -42.61 -1.04
CA SER A 17 44.59 -43.53 -0.88
C SER A 17 44.00 -44.00 0.48
N LEU A 18 42.71 -43.64 0.67
CA LEU A 18 41.51 -44.49 0.94
C LEU A 18 41.48 -45.63 2.00
N GLN A 19 40.53 -45.55 2.94
CA GLN A 19 39.51 -46.58 3.35
C GLN A 19 38.55 -45.96 4.41
N LYS A 20 37.21 -45.98 4.29
CA LYS A 20 36.17 -47.05 4.46
C LYS A 20 35.83 -47.46 5.91
N HIS A 21 34.55 -47.35 6.28
CA HIS A 21 33.73 -48.22 7.17
C HIS A 21 32.31 -47.62 7.31
N SER A 22 31.22 -48.29 7.71
CA SER A 22 30.64 -49.62 7.38
C SER A 22 29.19 -49.67 7.90
N LEU A 23 28.26 -50.31 7.18
CA LEU A 23 26.86 -50.59 7.61
C LEU A 23 26.75 -51.86 8.48
N PRO A 24 25.62 -52.06 9.18
CA PRO A 24 25.03 -53.38 9.39
C PRO A 24 23.60 -53.52 8.80
N LEU A 25 23.17 -54.77 8.59
CA LEU A 25 22.01 -55.17 7.78
C LEU A 25 21.45 -56.50 8.34
N ILE A 26 20.14 -56.60 8.64
CA ILE A 26 19.42 -57.81 9.13
C ILE A 26 17.96 -57.74 8.59
N THR A 27 17.66 -58.31 7.41
CA THR A 27 16.99 -59.63 7.12
C THR A 27 15.47 -59.74 7.38
N GLU A 28 14.73 -60.31 6.43
CA GLU A 28 13.25 -60.46 6.39
C GLU A 28 12.72 -61.84 6.83
N GLU A 29 11.47 -61.87 7.34
CA GLU A 29 10.40 -62.88 7.11
C GLU A 29 9.03 -62.33 7.63
N GLY A 30 7.82 -62.83 7.32
CA GLY A 30 7.47 -63.95 6.43
C GLY A 30 5.97 -64.33 6.28
N ALA A 31 5.01 -63.85 7.11
CA ALA A 31 3.66 -64.44 7.25
C ALA A 31 2.45 -63.54 6.86
N LYS A 32 1.30 -64.17 6.54
CA LYS A 32 0.15 -63.61 5.78
C LYS A 32 -1.11 -63.35 6.64
N ASN A 33 -1.94 -62.36 6.29
CA ASN A 33 -3.28 -62.58 5.70
C ASN A 33 -4.14 -61.31 5.46
N GLU A 34 -4.73 -61.27 4.25
CA GLU A 34 -6.08 -60.82 3.84
C GLU A 34 -6.70 -59.44 4.21
N SER A 35 -6.85 -58.64 3.14
CA SER A 35 -8.03 -57.83 2.74
C SER A 35 -8.78 -56.93 3.74
N SER A 36 -8.74 -55.63 3.49
CA SER A 36 -9.84 -54.96 2.77
C SER A 36 -9.41 -53.57 2.29
N GLY A 37 -9.94 -53.13 1.15
CA GLY A 37 -9.50 -51.88 0.51
C GLY A 37 -10.26 -50.65 0.99
N LYS A 38 -9.56 -49.53 1.16
CA LYS A 38 -10.04 -48.19 0.78
C LYS A 38 -8.87 -47.23 0.54
N SER A 39 -9.01 -46.45 -0.53
CA SER A 39 -8.03 -45.52 -1.08
C SER A 39 -7.45 -44.53 -0.05
N LYS A 40 -6.10 -44.41 -0.02
CA LYS A 40 -5.42 -43.23 0.57
C LYS A 40 -5.68 -41.98 -0.27
N ALA A 41 -6.88 -41.42 -0.14
CA ALA A 41 -7.28 -40.20 -0.81
C ALA A 41 -6.70 -38.97 -0.11
N LYS A 42 -5.58 -38.46 -0.65
CA LYS A 42 -5.16 -37.05 -0.65
C LYS A 42 -5.74 -36.12 0.45
N THR A 43 -5.37 -36.30 1.72
CA THR A 43 -5.45 -35.20 2.71
C THR A 43 -4.31 -34.22 2.45
N LYS A 44 -4.38 -33.52 1.31
CA LYS A 44 -3.51 -32.39 1.02
C LYS A 44 -3.91 -31.27 1.97
N LYS A 45 -3.21 -31.16 3.11
CA LYS A 45 -3.40 -30.14 4.15
C LYS A 45 -3.72 -28.81 3.46
N LEU A 46 -4.94 -28.29 3.69
CA LEU A 46 -5.34 -26.97 3.22
C LEU A 46 -4.45 -25.97 3.96
N LEU A 47 -3.31 -25.64 3.33
CA LEU A 47 -2.42 -24.59 3.78
C LEU A 47 -3.27 -23.35 3.99
N ASP A 48 -3.35 -22.89 5.23
CA ASP A 48 -4.17 -21.74 5.56
C ASP A 48 -3.70 -20.55 4.73
N LYS A 49 -4.60 -20.08 3.86
CA LYS A 49 -4.28 -19.07 2.86
C LYS A 49 -4.02 -17.70 3.48
N ASN A 50 -4.39 -17.52 4.75
CA ASN A 50 -4.23 -16.29 5.50
C ASN A 50 -3.02 -16.29 6.47
N SER A 51 -2.25 -17.37 6.59
CA SER A 51 -1.13 -17.40 7.55
C SER A 51 0.00 -16.45 7.17
N LYS A 52 0.70 -15.90 8.19
CA LYS A 52 1.87 -15.02 8.02
C LYS A 52 2.94 -15.68 7.11
N LYS A 53 3.13 -17.01 7.23
CA LYS A 53 4.00 -17.82 6.36
C LYS A 53 3.57 -17.79 4.88
N SER A 54 2.26 -17.84 4.60
CA SER A 54 1.73 -17.78 3.23
C SER A 54 2.07 -16.45 2.55
N PHE A 55 1.94 -15.33 3.27
CA PHE A 55 2.31 -13.99 2.77
C PHE A 55 3.82 -13.87 2.47
N CYS A 56 4.70 -14.34 3.37
CA CYS A 56 6.15 -14.32 3.15
C CYS A 56 6.55 -15.14 1.90
N ARG A 57 5.96 -16.33 1.73
CA ARG A 57 6.19 -17.18 0.55
C ARG A 57 5.74 -16.52 -0.75
N GLU A 58 4.59 -15.86 -0.76
CA GLU A 58 4.08 -15.13 -1.93
C GLU A 58 4.93 -13.88 -2.24
N LEU A 59 5.49 -13.20 -1.23
CA LEU A 59 6.46 -12.12 -1.40
C LEU A 59 7.77 -12.62 -2.02
N ASN A 60 8.32 -13.74 -1.53
CA ASN A 60 9.57 -14.31 -2.05
C ASN A 60 9.46 -14.70 -3.53
N LYS A 61 8.33 -15.29 -3.95
CA LYS A 61 8.06 -15.56 -5.38
C LYS A 61 8.14 -14.31 -6.26
N VAL A 62 7.64 -13.17 -5.77
CA VAL A 62 7.73 -11.89 -6.50
C VAL A 62 9.18 -11.44 -6.60
N ILE A 63 9.94 -11.49 -5.50
CA ILE A 63 11.37 -11.10 -5.47
C ILE A 63 12.18 -11.99 -6.43
N GLU A 64 11.96 -13.31 -6.41
CA GLU A 64 12.62 -14.29 -7.28
C GLU A 64 12.27 -14.09 -8.76
N ALA A 65 11.00 -13.86 -9.10
CA ALA A 65 10.55 -13.69 -10.48
C ALA A 65 10.92 -12.34 -11.13
N SER A 66 11.21 -11.32 -10.32
CA SER A 66 11.45 -9.94 -10.80
C SER A 66 12.86 -9.72 -11.37
N ASP A 67 12.97 -9.04 -12.51
CA ASP A 67 14.22 -8.41 -12.97
C ASP A 67 14.46 -7.07 -12.23
N VAL A 68 13.38 -6.33 -11.95
CA VAL A 68 13.41 -5.04 -11.26
C VAL A 68 12.46 -5.08 -10.07
N VAL A 69 12.91 -4.63 -8.91
CA VAL A 69 12.11 -4.52 -7.69
C VAL A 69 11.89 -3.04 -7.38
N LEU A 70 10.63 -2.66 -7.18
CA LEU A 70 10.19 -1.33 -6.76
C LEU A 70 9.74 -1.41 -5.30
N GLU A 71 10.56 -0.88 -4.39
CA GLU A 71 10.18 -0.75 -2.98
C GLU A 71 9.41 0.56 -2.78
N VAL A 72 8.15 0.45 -2.37
CA VAL A 72 7.23 1.57 -2.22
C VAL A 72 7.30 2.13 -0.80
N LEU A 73 7.66 3.40 -0.69
CA LEU A 73 7.78 4.14 0.56
C LEU A 73 6.65 5.17 0.70
N ASP A 74 6.19 5.42 1.93
CA ASP A 74 5.31 6.57 2.24
C ASP A 74 6.18 7.81 2.46
N ALA A 75 5.96 8.89 1.70
CA ALA A 75 6.74 10.13 1.78
C ALA A 75 6.76 10.76 3.18
N ARG A 76 5.77 10.46 4.02
CA ARG A 76 5.62 10.99 5.37
C ARG A 76 6.57 10.36 6.38
N ASP A 77 6.95 9.10 6.18
CA ASP A 77 8.03 8.46 6.96
C ASP A 77 8.83 7.45 6.12
N PRO A 78 9.71 7.93 5.23
CA PRO A 78 10.37 7.08 4.23
C PRO A 78 11.33 6.07 4.86
N MET A 79 12.07 6.48 5.90
CA MET A 79 13.04 5.61 6.58
C MET A 79 12.35 4.41 7.21
N GLY A 80 11.26 4.61 7.95
CA GLY A 80 10.55 3.47 8.52
C GLY A 80 9.80 2.63 7.48
N CYS A 81 9.52 3.15 6.28
CA CYS A 81 8.96 2.34 5.21
C CYS A 81 9.99 1.46 4.49
N ARG A 82 11.29 1.62 4.76
CA ARG A 82 12.35 0.75 4.22
C ARG A 82 12.50 -0.52 5.03
N CYS A 83 12.73 -1.63 4.35
CA CYS A 83 12.88 -2.96 4.93
C CYS A 83 14.30 -3.51 4.71
N PRO A 84 15.21 -3.44 5.71
CA PRO A 84 16.61 -3.87 5.58
C PRO A 84 16.79 -5.28 5.01
N GLN A 85 15.94 -6.21 5.44
CA GLN A 85 15.96 -7.62 5.04
C GLN A 85 15.62 -7.77 3.55
N LEU A 86 14.74 -6.93 3.01
CA LEU A 86 14.34 -6.95 1.60
C LEU A 86 15.46 -6.40 0.73
N GLU A 87 16.00 -5.24 1.11
CA GLU A 87 17.11 -4.61 0.41
C GLU A 87 18.34 -5.53 0.39
N GLN A 88 18.63 -6.20 1.51
CA GLN A 88 19.68 -7.21 1.60
C GLN A 88 19.38 -8.44 0.72
N ALA A 89 18.16 -8.98 0.74
CA ALA A 89 17.78 -10.13 -0.09
C ALA A 89 17.94 -9.82 -1.59
N VAL A 90 17.52 -8.64 -2.05
CA VAL A 90 17.69 -8.21 -3.45
C VAL A 90 19.16 -7.97 -3.79
N THR A 91 19.88 -7.19 -2.99
CA THR A 91 21.28 -6.82 -3.27
C THR A 91 22.28 -7.98 -3.12
N CYS A 92 21.99 -8.98 -2.29
CA CYS A 92 22.84 -10.16 -2.09
C CYS A 92 22.43 -11.37 -2.95
N SER A 93 21.34 -11.29 -3.74
CA SER A 93 20.87 -12.39 -4.61
C SER A 93 21.84 -12.82 -5.71
N GLY A 94 22.95 -12.10 -5.93
CA GLY A 94 24.00 -12.42 -6.90
C GLY A 94 23.63 -12.14 -8.36
N GLY A 95 22.36 -11.95 -8.69
CA GLY A 95 21.89 -11.62 -10.03
C GLY A 95 22.06 -10.15 -10.43
N ASP A 96 21.56 -9.82 -11.62
CA ASP A 96 21.48 -8.44 -12.12
C ASP A 96 20.15 -7.75 -11.78
N LYS A 97 19.48 -8.23 -10.74
CA LYS A 97 18.27 -7.62 -10.18
C LYS A 97 18.55 -6.18 -9.79
N LYS A 98 17.68 -5.25 -10.16
CA LYS A 98 17.78 -3.83 -9.80
C LYS A 98 16.74 -3.45 -8.75
N LEU A 99 17.11 -2.61 -7.79
CA LEU A 99 16.22 -2.07 -6.76
C LEU A 99 16.04 -0.57 -6.99
N LEU A 100 14.79 -0.10 -6.95
CA LEU A 100 14.45 1.32 -6.97
C LEU A 100 13.46 1.65 -5.86
N LEU A 101 13.57 2.85 -5.32
CA LEU A 101 12.64 3.39 -4.34
C LEU A 101 11.57 4.22 -5.03
N VAL A 102 10.30 3.96 -4.70
CA VAL A 102 9.16 4.76 -5.16
C VAL A 102 8.55 5.48 -3.96
N LEU A 103 8.87 6.76 -3.84
CA LEU A 103 8.40 7.64 -2.77
C LEU A 103 6.99 8.10 -3.11
N ASN A 104 5.98 7.44 -2.54
CA ASN A 104 4.56 7.67 -2.83
C ASN A 104 3.90 8.60 -1.79
N LYS A 105 2.70 9.11 -2.10
CA LYS A 105 1.94 10.09 -1.28
C LYS A 105 2.69 11.42 -1.06
N ILE A 106 3.47 11.84 -2.05
CA ILE A 106 4.24 13.09 -2.03
C ILE A 106 3.39 14.35 -1.79
N ASP A 107 2.09 14.28 -2.07
CA ASP A 107 1.11 15.35 -1.82
C ASP A 107 0.71 15.52 -0.34
N LEU A 108 1.17 14.65 0.56
CA LEU A 108 0.91 14.75 1.99
C LEU A 108 2.07 15.37 2.79
N VAL A 109 3.16 15.77 2.13
CA VAL A 109 4.36 16.34 2.78
C VAL A 109 4.71 17.73 2.24
N PRO A 110 5.29 18.63 3.07
CA PRO A 110 5.76 19.93 2.61
C PRO A 110 6.84 19.80 1.53
N LYS A 111 6.82 20.71 0.54
CA LYS A 111 7.70 20.68 -0.63
C LYS A 111 9.19 20.61 -0.27
N GLU A 112 9.64 21.48 0.63
CA GLU A 112 11.03 21.51 1.11
C GLU A 112 11.46 20.19 1.77
N ASN A 113 10.55 19.51 2.46
CA ASN A 113 10.84 18.24 3.11
C ASN A 113 10.96 17.11 2.08
N LEU A 114 10.10 17.12 1.07
CA LEU A 114 10.17 16.19 -0.07
C LEU A 114 11.49 16.32 -0.83
N GLU A 115 11.94 17.54 -1.10
CA GLU A 115 13.24 17.81 -1.74
C GLU A 115 14.41 17.28 -0.88
N LYS A 116 14.39 17.49 0.44
CA LYS A 116 15.40 16.93 1.35
C LYS A 116 15.40 15.39 1.34
N TRP A 117 14.22 14.75 1.33
CA TRP A 117 14.11 13.29 1.26
C TRP A 117 14.60 12.69 -0.06
N LEU A 118 14.25 13.29 -1.19
CA LEU A 118 14.76 12.86 -2.50
C LEU A 118 16.29 12.98 -2.56
N ASN A 119 16.85 14.08 -2.02
CA ASN A 119 18.30 14.27 -1.91
C ASN A 119 19.00 13.32 -0.93
N TYR A 120 18.28 12.79 0.06
CA TYR A 120 18.79 11.78 0.99
C TYR A 120 18.76 10.39 0.32
N LEU A 121 17.60 9.93 -0.14
CA LEU A 121 17.38 8.58 -0.63
C LEU A 121 18.12 8.28 -1.95
N LYS A 122 18.31 9.27 -2.82
CA LYS A 122 19.04 9.10 -4.10
C LYS A 122 20.50 8.65 -3.93
N LYS A 123 21.06 8.78 -2.72
CA LYS A 123 22.42 8.35 -2.38
C LYS A 123 22.53 6.85 -2.18
N ASP A 124 21.49 6.19 -1.69
CA ASP A 124 21.42 4.74 -1.55
C ASP A 124 20.91 4.09 -2.85
N PHE A 125 19.80 4.58 -3.41
CA PHE A 125 19.15 3.98 -4.58
C PHE A 125 18.47 5.01 -5.49
N PRO A 126 18.32 4.72 -6.80
CA PRO A 126 17.46 5.48 -7.69
C PRO A 126 16.05 5.65 -7.10
N THR A 127 15.63 6.90 -6.89
CA THR A 127 14.39 7.24 -6.17
C THR A 127 13.46 8.08 -7.05
N ILE A 128 12.18 7.70 -7.13
CA ILE A 128 11.13 8.40 -7.90
C ILE A 128 10.11 9.03 -6.95
N ALA A 129 9.80 10.31 -7.15
CA ALA A 129 8.64 10.97 -6.54
C ALA A 129 7.35 10.54 -7.26
N PHE A 130 6.38 10.00 -6.53
CA PHE A 130 5.15 9.47 -7.10
C PHE A 130 3.89 9.95 -6.36
N LYS A 131 2.85 10.29 -7.14
CA LYS A 131 1.49 10.48 -6.63
C LYS A 131 0.54 9.55 -7.38
N SER A 132 -0.04 8.61 -6.65
CA SER A 132 -1.13 7.76 -7.14
C SER A 132 -2.45 8.54 -7.19
N ALA A 133 -3.34 8.27 -8.15
CA ALA A 133 -4.69 8.84 -8.10
C ALA A 133 -5.55 8.13 -7.05
N THR A 134 -6.19 8.91 -6.17
CA THR A 134 -7.12 8.41 -5.15
C THR A 134 -8.46 8.00 -5.75
N LEU A 135 -8.87 8.66 -6.85
CA LEU A 135 -10.08 8.30 -7.61
C LEU A 135 -9.69 7.81 -9.02
N MET A 136 -9.84 6.50 -9.23
CA MET A 136 -9.78 5.90 -10.57
C MET A 136 -11.15 6.04 -11.25
N ARG A 137 -11.15 6.27 -12.57
CA ARG A 137 -12.39 6.30 -13.36
C ARG A 137 -12.88 4.87 -13.60
N ASP A 138 -13.68 4.35 -12.68
CA ASP A 138 -14.47 3.14 -12.96
C ASP A 138 -15.55 3.51 -13.99
N LYS A 139 -15.61 2.78 -15.12
CA LYS A 139 -16.52 3.09 -16.24
C LYS A 139 -18.00 3.17 -15.84
N THR A 140 -18.37 2.45 -14.77
CA THR A 140 -19.72 2.45 -14.18
C THR A 140 -20.07 3.77 -13.49
N MET A 141 -19.09 4.59 -13.10
CA MET A 141 -19.32 5.80 -12.29
C MET A 141 -19.60 7.08 -13.12
N GLU A 142 -19.50 7.01 -14.45
CA GLU A 142 -19.82 8.14 -15.35
C GLU A 142 -21.30 8.57 -15.27
N GLN A 143 -22.20 7.68 -14.82
CA GLN A 143 -23.64 7.96 -14.70
C GLN A 143 -24.03 8.63 -13.37
N PHE A 144 -23.31 8.36 -12.28
CA PHE A 144 -23.65 8.87 -10.94
C PHE A 144 -22.94 10.17 -10.53
N THR A 145 -21.82 10.50 -11.17
CA THR A 145 -20.96 11.64 -10.78
C THR A 145 -21.53 13.03 -11.14
N LYS A 146 -22.60 13.12 -11.94
CA LYS A 146 -23.22 14.41 -12.31
C LYS A 146 -24.04 15.09 -11.19
N ARG A 147 -24.26 14.45 -10.03
CA ARG A 147 -25.28 14.90 -9.05
C ARG A 147 -24.82 15.15 -7.61
N ARG A 148 -23.55 14.96 -7.22
CA ARG A 148 -23.10 15.28 -5.85
C ARG A 148 -21.73 15.98 -5.78
N ALA A 149 -21.76 17.16 -5.17
CA ALA A 149 -20.68 17.98 -4.60
C ALA A 149 -19.63 18.59 -5.55
N ARG A 150 -19.44 19.91 -5.42
CA ARG A 150 -18.26 20.68 -5.89
C ARG A 150 -17.03 20.38 -5.01
N VAL A 151 -16.58 19.13 -4.96
CA VAL A 151 -15.26 18.78 -4.40
C VAL A 151 -14.21 19.08 -5.48
N ASP A 152 -13.03 19.57 -5.10
CA ASP A 152 -11.90 19.80 -6.01
C ASP A 152 -11.37 18.47 -6.58
N LEU A 153 -12.04 18.02 -7.65
CA LEU A 153 -11.80 16.76 -8.33
C LEU A 153 -10.43 16.70 -9.03
N SER A 154 -9.76 17.84 -9.18
CA SER A 154 -8.41 17.94 -9.75
C SER A 154 -7.41 17.23 -8.84
N ARG A 155 -7.42 17.58 -7.54
CA ARG A 155 -6.48 17.03 -6.53
C ARG A 155 -6.51 15.51 -6.40
N THR A 156 -7.66 14.88 -6.62
CA THR A 156 -7.86 13.42 -6.48
C THR A 156 -7.61 12.60 -7.75
N THR A 157 -7.54 13.26 -8.92
CA THR A 157 -7.37 12.60 -10.23
C THR A 157 -6.00 12.86 -10.87
N GLU A 158 -5.30 13.91 -10.45
CA GLU A 158 -3.90 14.18 -10.78
C GLU A 158 -2.97 13.03 -10.34
N ARG A 159 -2.10 12.58 -11.26
CA ARG A 159 -1.07 11.57 -11.03
C ARG A 159 0.29 12.15 -11.40
N PHE A 160 1.30 11.94 -10.56
CA PHE A 160 2.68 12.35 -10.82
C PHE A 160 3.63 11.15 -10.74
N GLY A 161 4.82 11.24 -11.34
CA GLY A 161 5.79 10.14 -11.42
C GLY A 161 5.47 9.02 -12.44
N THR A 162 4.21 8.86 -12.86
CA THR A 162 3.80 7.78 -13.80
C THR A 162 4.59 7.76 -15.11
N LYS A 163 4.75 8.91 -15.78
CA LYS A 163 5.53 8.99 -17.03
C LYS A 163 7.02 8.69 -16.80
N SER A 164 7.57 9.18 -15.69
CA SER A 164 8.97 9.01 -15.32
C SER A 164 9.31 7.53 -15.07
N LEU A 165 8.52 6.86 -14.23
CA LEU A 165 8.68 5.45 -13.93
C LEU A 165 8.53 4.57 -15.19
N LEU A 166 7.54 4.84 -16.06
CA LEU A 166 7.39 4.09 -17.31
C LEU A 166 8.58 4.30 -18.27
N LYS A 167 9.08 5.53 -18.41
CA LYS A 167 10.26 5.84 -19.25
C LYS A 167 11.50 5.12 -18.73
N LEU A 168 11.76 5.19 -17.43
CA LEU A 168 12.88 4.50 -16.78
C LEU A 168 12.81 2.98 -16.98
N LEU A 169 11.63 2.37 -16.84
CA LEU A 169 11.44 0.93 -17.08
C LEU A 169 11.64 0.58 -18.57
N GLN A 170 11.18 1.41 -19.49
CA GLN A 170 11.40 1.23 -20.93
C GLN A 170 12.89 1.35 -21.33
N ASP A 171 13.63 2.26 -20.71
CA ASP A 171 15.08 2.37 -20.92
C ASP A 171 15.84 1.14 -20.37
N HIS A 172 15.35 0.53 -19.29
CA HIS A 172 15.87 -0.75 -18.81
C HIS A 172 15.53 -1.92 -19.76
N VAL A 173 14.29 -1.98 -20.30
CA VAL A 173 13.91 -2.95 -21.36
C VAL A 173 14.84 -2.86 -22.57
N ARG A 174 15.16 -1.63 -23.02
CA ARG A 174 16.07 -1.40 -24.15
C ARG A 174 17.48 -1.92 -23.87
N THR A 175 18.02 -1.60 -22.69
CA THR A 175 19.36 -2.05 -22.27
C THR A 175 19.47 -3.57 -22.16
N GLN A 176 18.41 -4.23 -21.67
CA GLN A 176 18.38 -5.69 -21.49
C GLN A 176 17.92 -6.47 -22.74
N ASN A 177 17.37 -5.78 -23.75
CA ASN A 177 16.82 -6.34 -25.00
C ASN A 177 15.87 -7.54 -24.80
N LYS A 178 15.14 -7.56 -23.68
CA LYS A 178 14.16 -8.60 -23.32
C LYS A 178 12.96 -7.99 -22.62
N ALA A 179 11.85 -8.72 -22.59
CA ALA A 179 10.72 -8.36 -21.72
C ALA A 179 11.14 -8.50 -20.25
N ILE A 180 10.74 -7.54 -19.40
CA ILE A 180 11.10 -7.48 -17.98
C ILE A 180 9.90 -7.75 -17.07
N GLN A 181 10.20 -8.31 -15.91
CA GLN A 181 9.27 -8.47 -14.80
C GLN A 181 9.62 -7.50 -13.67
N VAL A 182 8.63 -6.73 -13.22
CA VAL A 182 8.80 -5.64 -12.25
C VAL A 182 7.97 -5.93 -11.00
N GLY A 183 8.61 -6.32 -9.90
CA GLY A 183 7.94 -6.57 -8.63
C GLY A 183 7.68 -5.28 -7.86
N VAL A 184 6.47 -5.10 -7.33
CA VAL A 184 6.12 -3.96 -6.46
C VAL A 184 5.95 -4.46 -5.04
N VAL A 185 6.84 -4.03 -4.14
CA VAL A 185 6.96 -4.52 -2.76
C VAL A 185 6.94 -3.36 -1.75
N GLY A 186 6.77 -3.67 -0.46
CA GLY A 186 6.67 -2.67 0.62
C GLY A 186 5.62 -3.01 1.67
N PHE A 187 5.61 -2.25 2.77
CA PHE A 187 4.68 -2.41 3.91
C PHE A 187 3.20 -2.17 3.54
N PRO A 188 2.23 -2.47 4.43
CA PRO A 188 0.81 -2.14 4.24
C PRO A 188 0.60 -0.63 4.03
N ASN A 189 -0.49 -0.27 3.34
CA ASN A 189 -0.97 1.10 3.16
C ASN A 189 -0.01 2.14 2.53
N VAL A 190 1.23 1.78 2.15
CA VAL A 190 2.14 2.64 1.35
C VAL A 190 1.62 2.93 -0.06
N GLY A 191 0.69 2.12 -0.57
CA GLY A 191 -0.02 2.35 -1.84
C GLY A 191 0.45 1.54 -3.05
N LYS A 192 1.10 0.39 -2.85
CA LYS A 192 1.54 -0.56 -3.91
C LYS A 192 0.54 -0.72 -5.06
N SER A 193 -0.63 -1.31 -4.79
CA SER A 193 -1.67 -1.56 -5.78
C SER A 193 -2.26 -0.27 -6.40
N SER A 194 -2.21 0.87 -5.68
CA SER A 194 -2.60 2.18 -6.20
C SER A 194 -1.61 2.74 -7.23
N ILE A 195 -0.30 2.45 -7.08
CA ILE A 195 0.73 2.76 -8.08
C ILE A 195 0.48 1.91 -9.32
N ILE A 196 0.24 0.61 -9.18
CA ILE A 196 -0.04 -0.29 -10.31
C ILE A 196 -1.27 0.18 -11.10
N ASN A 197 -2.36 0.52 -10.41
CA ASN A 197 -3.55 1.09 -11.04
C ASN A 197 -3.27 2.46 -11.71
N SER A 198 -2.36 3.26 -11.14
CA SER A 198 -1.93 4.54 -11.72
C SER A 198 -1.09 4.37 -12.99
N LEU A 199 -0.18 3.39 -13.01
CA LEU A 199 0.62 3.02 -14.18
C LEU A 199 -0.23 2.40 -15.28
N LYS A 200 -1.20 1.55 -14.92
CA LYS A 200 -2.11 0.92 -15.89
C LYS A 200 -3.20 1.87 -16.41
N GLY A 201 -3.51 2.94 -15.68
CA GLY A 201 -4.54 3.92 -16.01
C GLY A 201 -5.98 3.47 -15.74
N VAL A 202 -6.17 2.22 -15.31
CA VAL A 202 -7.46 1.61 -14.92
C VAL A 202 -7.28 0.79 -13.65
N ARG A 203 -8.38 0.55 -12.94
CA ARG A 203 -8.42 -0.30 -11.74
C ARG A 203 -8.21 -1.78 -12.13
N ALA A 204 -7.00 -2.28 -11.92
CA ALA A 204 -6.60 -3.67 -12.16
C ALA A 204 -6.46 -4.46 -10.85
N CYS A 205 -5.86 -3.85 -9.83
CA CYS A 205 -5.74 -4.41 -8.48
C CYS A 205 -6.80 -3.82 -7.53
N ASN A 206 -7.21 -4.60 -6.53
CA ASN A 206 -8.05 -4.10 -5.45
C ASN A 206 -7.25 -3.14 -4.55
N VAL A 207 -7.92 -2.08 -4.09
CA VAL A 207 -7.35 -1.04 -3.21
C VAL A 207 -8.34 -0.74 -2.10
N GLY A 208 -7.82 -0.50 -0.90
CA GLY A 208 -8.60 -0.21 0.31
C GLY A 208 -7.68 0.33 1.41
N LEU A 209 -8.28 0.82 2.50
CA LEU A 209 -7.56 1.23 3.72
C LEU A 209 -7.34 0.06 4.68
N THR A 210 -8.20 -0.96 4.61
CA THR A 210 -8.02 -2.29 5.21
C THR A 210 -6.69 -2.87 4.77
N ARG A 211 -5.93 -3.43 5.71
CA ARG A 211 -4.59 -3.95 5.46
C ARG A 211 -4.71 -5.39 4.95
N GLY A 212 -3.71 -5.88 4.20
CA GLY A 212 -3.74 -7.25 3.67
C GLY A 212 -4.76 -7.54 2.56
N VAL A 213 -5.32 -6.53 1.88
CA VAL A 213 -6.20 -6.70 0.71
C VAL A 213 -5.56 -7.56 -0.39
N THR A 214 -4.27 -7.34 -0.68
CA THR A 214 -3.48 -8.17 -1.59
C THR A 214 -2.89 -9.36 -0.82
N LYS A 215 -3.48 -10.55 -0.99
CA LYS A 215 -3.09 -11.79 -0.27
C LYS A 215 -2.17 -12.73 -1.06
N SER A 216 -2.03 -12.54 -2.36
CA SER A 216 -1.25 -13.41 -3.25
C SER A 216 -0.63 -12.61 -4.37
N MET A 217 0.41 -13.15 -5.00
CA MET A 217 1.04 -12.54 -6.17
C MET A 217 0.04 -12.38 -7.34
N GLN A 218 0.01 -11.20 -7.97
CA GLN A 218 -0.84 -10.92 -9.14
C GLN A 218 -0.03 -10.31 -10.30
N ILE A 219 -0.30 -10.74 -11.53
CA ILE A 219 0.45 -10.27 -12.72
C ILE A 219 -0.40 -9.28 -13.53
N VAL A 220 0.00 -8.02 -13.52
CA VAL A 220 -0.61 -6.94 -14.31
C VAL A 220 0.27 -6.62 -15.52
N HIS A 221 -0.24 -6.90 -16.71
CA HIS A 221 0.43 -6.56 -17.97
C HIS A 221 0.25 -5.06 -18.23
N ILE A 222 1.33 -4.27 -18.21
CA ILE A 222 1.28 -2.84 -18.56
C ILE A 222 1.25 -2.70 -20.08
N ASP A 223 2.28 -3.25 -20.73
CA ASP A 223 2.46 -3.32 -22.18
C ASP A 223 2.91 -4.74 -22.62
N LYS A 224 3.47 -4.91 -23.82
CA LYS A 224 3.92 -6.22 -24.36
C LYS A 224 5.26 -6.69 -23.79
N GLN A 225 6.10 -5.78 -23.31
CA GLN A 225 7.46 -6.01 -22.83
C GLN A 225 7.59 -5.83 -21.30
N THR A 226 6.63 -5.15 -20.66
CA THR A 226 6.65 -4.84 -19.22
C THR A 226 5.49 -5.51 -18.49
N LYS A 227 5.82 -6.46 -17.60
CA LYS A 227 4.87 -7.07 -16.66
C LYS A 227 5.14 -6.58 -15.24
N ILE A 228 4.11 -6.12 -14.54
CA ILE A 228 4.21 -5.77 -13.12
C ILE A 228 3.64 -6.90 -12.27
N LEU A 229 4.33 -7.24 -11.19
CA LEU A 229 3.95 -8.24 -10.21
C LEU A 229 3.53 -7.50 -8.92
N ASP A 230 2.24 -7.48 -8.61
CA ASP A 230 1.75 -6.98 -7.32
C ASP A 230 2.06 -8.02 -6.23
N SER A 231 2.64 -7.59 -5.12
CA SER A 231 2.98 -8.46 -3.99
C SER A 231 2.02 -8.27 -2.82
N PRO A 232 1.87 -9.30 -1.97
CA PRO A 232 1.39 -9.06 -0.61
C PRO A 232 2.27 -8.03 0.12
N SER A 233 1.73 -7.47 1.20
CA SER A 233 2.49 -6.51 2.02
C SER A 233 3.55 -7.21 2.86
N ILE A 234 4.70 -6.56 3.03
CA ILE A 234 5.73 -7.01 3.98
C ILE A 234 5.11 -7.02 5.38
N ILE A 235 5.30 -8.11 6.11
CA ILE A 235 4.90 -8.22 7.52
C ILE A 235 6.04 -7.64 8.37
N ALA A 236 5.73 -6.66 9.23
CA ALA A 236 6.68 -6.14 10.20
C ALA A 236 6.95 -7.20 11.28
N ASP A 237 8.22 -7.35 11.65
CA ASP A 237 8.66 -8.20 12.76
C ASP A 237 8.08 -7.69 14.10
N SER A 238 7.71 -8.58 15.03
CA SER A 238 7.23 -8.19 16.37
C SER A 238 8.35 -7.55 17.21
N SER A 239 9.62 -7.75 16.86
CA SER A 239 10.76 -7.10 17.53
C SER A 239 10.88 -5.59 17.27
N ASN A 240 10.00 -4.99 16.46
CA ASN A 240 10.06 -3.56 16.15
C ASN A 240 9.43 -2.71 17.28
N ASN A 241 9.82 -1.44 17.35
CA ASN A 241 9.19 -0.44 18.23
C ASN A 241 7.66 -0.37 17.97
N ALA A 242 6.85 -0.23 19.03
CA ALA A 242 5.40 0.01 18.98
C ALA A 242 4.99 1.04 17.92
N LEU A 243 5.73 2.14 17.75
CA LEU A 243 5.46 3.12 16.68
C LEU A 243 5.53 2.53 15.27
N ALA A 244 6.51 1.67 15.02
CA ALA A 244 6.68 1.02 13.74
C ALA A 244 5.54 0.01 13.51
N LEU A 245 5.16 -0.75 14.54
CA LEU A 245 4.03 -1.67 14.51
C LEU A 245 2.70 -0.94 14.26
N ALA A 246 2.38 0.14 14.98
CA ALA A 246 1.16 0.93 14.81
C ALA A 246 0.95 1.39 13.36
N LEU A 247 2.02 1.91 12.74
CA LEU A 247 1.97 2.40 11.37
C LEU A 247 2.03 1.27 10.33
N ARG A 248 2.60 0.08 10.62
CA ARG A 248 2.96 -0.92 9.58
C ARG A 248 2.44 -2.34 9.77
N ARG A 249 1.96 -2.73 10.95
CA ARG A 249 1.35 -4.05 11.19
C ARG A 249 0.04 -4.22 10.40
N ILE A 250 -0.35 -5.44 10.06
CA ILE A 250 -1.69 -5.73 9.51
C ILE A 250 -2.63 -5.88 10.71
N ILE A 251 -3.69 -5.05 10.79
CA ILE A 251 -4.56 -4.94 11.98
C ILE A 251 -5.80 -5.85 11.86
N ASP A 252 -6.04 -6.43 10.68
CA ASP A 252 -7.30 -7.10 10.33
C ASP A 252 -7.33 -8.62 10.61
N THR A 253 -6.47 -9.13 11.50
CA THR A 253 -6.76 -10.37 12.24
C THR A 253 -7.30 -10.01 13.62
N GLU A 254 -8.34 -10.72 14.06
CA GLU A 254 -8.98 -10.62 15.39
C GLU A 254 -7.98 -10.80 16.56
N GLU A 255 -6.76 -11.25 16.26
CA GLU A 255 -5.59 -11.39 17.13
C GLU A 255 -5.04 -10.07 17.70
N SER A 256 -5.34 -8.91 17.09
CA SER A 256 -4.86 -7.62 17.61
C SER A 256 -5.71 -7.13 18.78
N GLY A 257 -5.26 -7.44 20.01
CA GLY A 257 -5.87 -7.00 21.25
C GLY A 257 -6.01 -5.47 21.36
N SER A 258 -6.95 -5.01 22.19
CA SER A 258 -7.20 -3.57 22.39
C SER A 258 -5.98 -2.83 22.95
N ALA A 259 -5.13 -3.52 23.73
CA ALA A 259 -3.86 -3.01 24.25
C ALA A 259 -2.90 -2.55 23.12
N ASP A 260 -2.64 -3.40 22.12
CA ASP A 260 -1.77 -3.09 20.96
C ASP A 260 -2.21 -1.81 20.22
N VAL A 261 -3.52 -1.57 20.15
CA VAL A 261 -4.10 -0.40 19.48
C VAL A 261 -3.84 0.87 20.29
N LEU A 262 -4.00 0.81 21.61
CA LEU A 262 -3.77 1.95 22.51
C LEU A 262 -2.28 2.29 22.62
N GLU A 263 -1.42 1.29 22.81
CA GLU A 263 0.04 1.46 22.79
C GLU A 263 0.51 2.06 21.46
N GLY A 264 -0.08 1.60 20.34
CA GLY A 264 0.23 2.15 19.02
C GLY A 264 -0.18 3.61 18.83
N VAL A 265 -1.27 4.06 19.45
CA VAL A 265 -1.65 5.48 19.47
C VAL A 265 -0.72 6.29 20.39
N ASP A 266 -0.42 5.78 21.57
CA ASP A 266 0.47 6.42 22.55
C ASP A 266 1.86 6.67 21.94
N ALA A 267 2.42 5.65 21.28
CA ALA A 267 3.67 5.75 20.55
C ALA A 267 3.62 6.82 19.42
N ILE A 268 2.50 6.97 18.71
CA ILE A 268 2.32 8.02 17.70
C ILE A 268 2.31 9.40 18.36
N LEU A 269 1.56 9.59 19.45
CA LEU A 269 1.43 10.87 20.14
C LEU A 269 2.78 11.32 20.75
N ASN A 270 3.52 10.40 21.36
CA ASN A 270 4.85 10.66 21.93
C ASN A 270 5.91 11.03 20.87
N HIS A 271 5.71 10.64 19.62
CA HIS A 271 6.60 10.97 18.49
C HIS A 271 6.15 12.20 17.68
N CYS A 272 5.18 12.98 18.17
CA CYS A 272 4.62 14.16 17.52
C CYS A 272 4.69 15.41 18.40
N SER A 273 4.64 16.60 17.80
CA SER A 273 4.36 17.82 18.55
C SER A 273 2.91 17.84 19.04
N LYS A 274 2.72 17.78 20.37
CA LYS A 274 1.42 17.89 21.06
C LYS A 274 0.57 19.04 20.51
N GLN A 275 1.18 20.22 20.35
CA GLN A 275 0.54 21.44 19.84
C GLN A 275 -0.02 21.24 18.43
N GLN A 276 0.71 20.56 17.54
CA GLN A 276 0.27 20.29 16.17
C GLN A 276 -0.84 19.23 16.13
N VAL A 277 -0.79 18.23 17.00
CA VAL A 277 -1.88 17.25 17.17
C VAL A 277 -3.15 17.96 17.66
N MET A 278 -3.05 18.79 18.70
CA MET A 278 -4.17 19.60 19.21
C MET A 278 -4.80 20.45 18.11
N MET A 279 -4.00 21.16 17.30
CA MET A 279 -4.51 21.95 16.17
C MET A 279 -5.15 21.08 15.08
N GLN A 280 -4.49 20.00 14.65
CA GLN A 280 -4.96 19.15 13.55
C GLN A 280 -6.30 18.46 13.86
N TYR A 281 -6.49 18.02 15.11
CA TYR A 281 -7.76 17.44 15.56
C TYR A 281 -8.71 18.49 16.17
N SER A 282 -8.24 19.73 16.36
CA SER A 282 -8.89 20.82 17.12
C SER A 282 -9.46 20.36 18.47
N ILE A 283 -8.58 19.76 19.27
CA ILE A 283 -8.83 19.26 20.63
C ILE A 283 -8.12 20.21 21.62
N PRO A 284 -8.68 20.45 22.82
CA PRO A 284 -8.00 21.20 23.89
C PRO A 284 -6.72 20.49 24.38
N ASP A 285 -6.05 21.08 25.37
CA ASP A 285 -4.89 20.42 25.97
C ASP A 285 -5.31 19.12 26.67
N PHE A 286 -4.43 18.11 26.64
CA PHE A 286 -4.67 16.77 27.19
C PHE A 286 -3.41 16.27 27.91
N SER A 287 -3.58 15.48 28.96
CA SER A 287 -2.48 15.01 29.81
C SER A 287 -1.90 13.67 29.33
N ASN A 288 -2.76 12.81 28.79
CA ASN A 288 -2.42 11.44 28.37
C ASN A 288 -3.23 10.99 27.14
N THR A 289 -2.88 9.82 26.61
CA THR A 289 -3.49 9.24 25.41
C THR A 289 -4.98 8.89 25.59
N GLU A 290 -5.40 8.44 26.77
CA GLU A 290 -6.81 8.12 27.06
C GLU A 290 -7.69 9.38 27.06
N GLU A 291 -7.21 10.47 27.68
CA GLU A 291 -7.87 11.77 27.69
C GLU A 291 -8.01 12.33 26.26
N PHE A 292 -6.93 12.29 25.47
CA PHE A 292 -6.96 12.68 24.06
C PHE A 292 -8.00 11.87 23.26
N LEU A 293 -8.01 10.55 23.41
CA LEU A 293 -8.96 9.68 22.71
C LEU A 293 -10.40 9.93 23.18
N THR A 294 -10.60 10.18 24.47
CA THR A 294 -11.91 10.52 25.07
C THR A 294 -12.46 11.83 24.51
N LEU A 295 -11.64 12.88 24.46
CA LEU A 295 -12.00 14.17 23.87
C LEU A 295 -12.27 14.06 22.36
N LEU A 296 -11.46 13.28 21.64
CA LEU A 296 -11.66 13.00 20.21
C LEU A 296 -12.97 12.22 19.96
N ALA A 297 -13.29 11.26 20.82
CA ALA A 297 -14.51 10.45 20.78
C ALA A 297 -15.76 11.30 21.00
N GLN A 298 -15.76 12.12 22.06
CA GLN A 298 -16.82 13.09 22.33
C GLN A 298 -17.02 14.06 21.15
N LYS A 299 -15.93 14.65 20.64
CA LYS A 299 -15.98 15.58 19.50
C LYS A 299 -16.52 14.93 18.21
N ARG A 300 -16.26 13.64 17.99
CA ARG A 300 -16.78 12.88 16.84
C ARG A 300 -18.16 12.24 17.09
N GLY A 301 -18.75 12.43 18.28
CA GLY A 301 -20.02 11.79 18.65
C GLY A 301 -19.95 10.26 18.77
N MET A 302 -18.75 9.70 18.94
CA MET A 302 -18.53 8.26 19.03
C MET A 302 -18.64 7.81 20.49
N LEU A 303 -19.87 7.47 20.89
CA LEU A 303 -20.21 7.04 22.25
C LEU A 303 -20.80 5.62 22.20
N LYS A 304 -20.42 4.78 23.17
CA LYS A 304 -21.05 3.50 23.49
C LYS A 304 -22.41 3.74 24.19
N LYS A 305 -23.17 2.66 24.41
CA LYS A 305 -24.44 2.71 25.20
C LYS A 305 -24.18 3.37 26.56
N GLY A 306 -25.10 4.21 27.01
CA GLY A 306 -24.94 5.01 28.24
C GLY A 306 -24.13 6.29 28.08
N GLY A 307 -23.71 6.68 26.87
CA GLY A 307 -22.99 7.93 26.62
C GLY A 307 -21.49 7.89 26.93
N VAL A 308 -20.95 6.71 27.25
CA VAL A 308 -19.53 6.50 27.53
C VAL A 308 -18.73 6.62 26.23
N PRO A 309 -17.67 7.45 26.14
CA PRO A 309 -16.89 7.60 24.90
C PRO A 309 -16.22 6.31 24.41
N ASP A 310 -16.28 6.06 23.10
CA ASP A 310 -15.73 4.85 22.48
C ASP A 310 -14.25 5.00 22.11
N VAL A 311 -13.40 4.91 23.13
CA VAL A 311 -11.94 5.05 23.04
C VAL A 311 -11.32 4.06 22.05
N GLU A 312 -11.75 2.79 22.07
CA GLU A 312 -11.16 1.71 21.27
C GLU A 312 -11.42 1.88 19.77
N ASN A 313 -12.67 2.16 19.39
CA ASN A 313 -13.00 2.37 17.97
C ASN A 313 -12.43 3.70 17.45
N ILE A 314 -12.35 4.73 18.28
CA ILE A 314 -11.67 5.98 17.93
C ILE A 314 -10.16 5.77 17.74
N ALA A 315 -9.50 4.95 18.57
CA ALA A 315 -8.10 4.59 18.40
C ALA A 315 -7.85 3.83 17.08
N LYS A 316 -8.69 2.83 16.75
CA LYS A 316 -8.65 2.13 15.45
C LYS A 316 -8.81 3.11 14.26
N ILE A 317 -9.81 3.99 14.32
CA ILE A 317 -10.04 5.00 13.27
C ILE A 317 -8.87 5.99 13.18
N LEU A 318 -8.24 6.35 14.30
CA LEU A 318 -7.06 7.22 14.31
C LEU A 318 -5.88 6.55 13.59
N LEU A 319 -5.55 5.29 13.88
CA LEU A 319 -4.53 4.54 13.14
C LEU A 319 -4.84 4.42 11.63
N CYS A 320 -6.12 4.34 11.25
CA CYS A 320 -6.56 4.42 9.86
C CYS A 320 -6.39 5.83 9.26
N ASP A 321 -6.71 6.90 9.99
CA ASP A 321 -6.53 8.29 9.56
C ASP A 321 -5.03 8.61 9.33
N TRP A 322 -4.14 8.11 10.20
CA TRP A 322 -2.68 8.24 10.08
C TRP A 322 -2.14 7.43 8.88
N THR A 323 -2.52 6.17 8.70
CA THR A 323 -2.01 5.38 7.55
C THR A 323 -2.67 5.69 6.20
N GLY A 324 -3.86 6.29 6.22
CA GLY A 324 -4.58 6.76 5.04
C GLY A 324 -3.99 8.03 4.40
N ALA A 325 -4.80 8.70 3.57
CA ALA A 325 -4.42 9.92 2.84
C ALA A 325 -5.02 11.21 3.44
N LYS A 326 -5.38 11.18 4.73
CA LYS A 326 -6.11 12.26 5.41
C LYS A 326 -5.20 13.19 6.22
N ILE A 327 -4.19 12.64 6.88
CA ILE A 327 -3.29 13.39 7.76
C ILE A 327 -1.98 13.72 7.05
N SER A 328 -1.68 15.01 7.03
CA SER A 328 -0.38 15.58 6.70
C SER A 328 0.52 15.50 7.93
N TYR A 329 1.52 14.63 7.89
CA TYR A 329 2.62 14.59 8.85
C TYR A 329 3.90 14.28 8.08
N HIS A 330 5.06 14.59 8.64
CA HIS A 330 6.32 14.28 7.99
C HIS A 330 7.47 14.12 8.97
N SER A 331 8.31 13.09 8.76
CA SER A 331 9.65 13.04 9.34
C SER A 331 10.64 13.86 8.51
N GLN A 332 11.72 14.27 9.17
CA GLN A 332 12.87 14.93 8.55
C GLN A 332 13.97 13.88 8.28
N PRO A 333 14.74 14.00 7.19
CA PRO A 333 15.87 13.11 6.95
C PRO A 333 17.00 13.33 7.98
N PRO A 334 17.74 12.27 8.36
CA PRO A 334 18.91 12.40 9.23
C PRO A 334 19.94 13.40 8.70
N GLY A 335 20.46 14.26 9.57
CA GLY A 335 21.41 15.33 9.20
C GLY A 335 22.75 14.82 8.63
N SER A 336 23.10 13.56 8.85
CA SER A 336 24.23 12.88 8.20
C SER A 336 23.75 11.64 7.46
N HIS A 337 24.18 11.47 6.21
CA HIS A 337 23.94 10.23 5.47
C HIS A 337 24.93 9.15 5.91
N ARG A 338 24.43 7.99 6.33
CA ARG A 338 25.23 6.78 6.56
C ARG A 338 24.52 5.63 5.85
N PRO A 339 25.13 4.99 4.84
CA PRO A 339 24.50 3.85 4.20
C PRO A 339 24.34 2.70 5.21
N PRO A 340 23.28 1.89 5.12
CA PRO A 340 23.13 0.69 5.94
C PRO A 340 24.30 -0.29 5.77
N PRO A 341 24.64 -1.12 6.77
CA PRO A 341 25.83 -2.00 6.73
C PRO A 341 25.87 -3.01 5.57
N TYR A 342 24.73 -3.32 4.95
CA TYR A 342 24.65 -4.21 3.79
C TYR A 342 24.87 -3.51 2.43
N LEU A 343 24.88 -2.17 2.39
CA LEU A 343 25.15 -1.36 1.19
C LEU A 343 26.60 -0.87 1.20
N THR A 344 27.42 -1.50 0.35
CA THR A 344 28.74 -0.99 -0.01
C THR A 344 28.63 -0.03 -1.20
N GLU A 345 29.62 0.84 -1.38
CA GLU A 345 29.65 1.80 -2.50
C GLU A 345 29.57 1.08 -3.87
N ASP A 346 30.22 -0.08 -4.01
CA ASP A 346 30.13 -0.92 -5.23
C ASP A 346 28.70 -1.40 -5.53
N LYS A 347 27.93 -1.77 -4.49
CA LYS A 347 26.52 -2.18 -4.66
C LYS A 347 25.65 -1.01 -5.07
N ILE A 348 25.86 0.16 -4.45
CA ILE A 348 25.16 1.40 -4.81
C ILE A 348 25.45 1.75 -6.27
N ALA A 349 26.72 1.72 -6.68
CA ALA A 349 27.14 1.94 -8.07
C ALA A 349 26.48 0.93 -9.03
N LYS A 350 26.52 -0.38 -8.73
CA LYS A 350 25.85 -1.43 -9.56
C LYS A 350 24.33 -1.19 -9.69
N MET A 351 23.67 -0.65 -8.67
CA MET A 351 22.24 -0.33 -8.71
C MET A 351 21.94 0.94 -9.50
N GLN A 352 22.83 1.93 -9.47
CA GLN A 352 22.69 3.20 -10.17
C GLN A 352 23.07 3.16 -11.66
N GLU A 353 24.05 2.34 -12.04
CA GLU A 353 24.65 2.28 -13.39
C GLU A 353 23.63 2.14 -14.54
N CYS A 354 22.53 1.42 -14.32
CA CYS A 354 21.54 1.14 -15.37
C CYS A 354 20.49 2.25 -15.57
N PHE A 355 20.57 3.37 -14.84
CA PHE A 355 19.53 4.41 -14.85
C PHE A 355 20.12 5.80 -15.10
N ASN A 356 19.45 6.58 -15.96
CA ASN A 356 19.82 7.97 -16.20
C ASN A 356 19.39 8.86 -15.02
N LEU A 357 20.24 8.89 -13.98
CA LEU A 357 19.98 9.64 -12.74
C LEU A 357 19.75 11.14 -12.98
N LYS A 358 20.39 11.75 -13.99
CA LYS A 358 20.22 13.17 -14.32
C LYS A 358 18.80 13.46 -14.81
N ASN A 359 18.31 12.66 -15.76
CA ASN A 359 16.94 12.75 -16.25
C ASN A 359 15.92 12.44 -15.14
N LEU A 360 16.23 11.49 -14.25
CA LEU A 360 15.41 11.15 -13.10
C LEU A 360 15.27 12.33 -12.12
N GLU A 361 16.37 13.01 -11.84
CA GLU A 361 16.42 14.20 -10.99
C GLU A 361 15.65 15.37 -11.61
N GLU A 362 15.78 15.60 -12.91
CA GLU A 362 15.01 16.61 -13.64
C GLU A 362 13.48 16.32 -13.59
N GLU A 363 13.07 15.08 -13.85
CA GLU A 363 11.67 14.67 -13.81
C GLU A 363 11.07 14.69 -12.38
N ASN A 364 11.89 14.40 -11.37
CA ASN A 364 11.53 14.59 -9.96
C ASN A 364 11.36 16.09 -9.64
N ASN A 365 12.29 16.96 -10.05
CA ASN A 365 12.19 18.41 -9.83
C ASN A 365 10.95 19.00 -10.51
N ASN A 366 10.66 18.62 -11.75
CA ASN A 366 9.45 19.01 -12.47
C ASN A 366 8.17 18.52 -11.76
N THR A 367 8.21 17.29 -11.21
CA THR A 367 7.12 16.75 -10.39
C THR A 367 6.89 17.57 -9.12
N VAL A 368 7.96 17.87 -8.38
CA VAL A 368 7.93 18.64 -7.13
C VAL A 368 7.49 20.10 -7.35
N GLN A 369 7.81 20.70 -8.50
CA GLN A 369 7.35 22.04 -8.87
C GLN A 369 5.86 22.08 -9.25
N ALA A 370 5.36 21.06 -9.94
CA ALA A 370 3.95 20.98 -10.34
C ALA A 370 2.99 20.55 -9.20
N LEU A 371 3.54 20.06 -8.09
CA LEU A 371 2.78 19.49 -6.99
C LEU A 371 2.23 20.54 -6.02
N LYS A 372 0.94 20.43 -5.69
CA LYS A 372 0.30 21.19 -4.61
C LYS A 372 0.56 20.51 -3.25
N CYS A 373 1.66 20.87 -2.58
CA CYS A 373 1.99 20.40 -1.23
C CYS A 373 1.22 21.14 -0.12
N PRO A 374 1.04 20.54 1.08
CA PRO A 374 0.63 21.24 2.29
C PRO A 374 1.70 22.26 2.74
N SER A 375 1.27 23.30 3.47
CA SER A 375 2.21 24.23 4.10
C SER A 375 2.90 23.57 5.31
N PRO A 376 4.14 23.95 5.67
CA PRO A 376 4.83 23.40 6.84
C PRO A 376 4.02 23.50 8.14
N ALA A 377 3.32 24.61 8.35
CA ALA A 377 2.47 24.84 9.52
C ALA A 377 1.26 23.86 9.60
N SER A 378 0.77 23.37 8.45
CA SER A 378 -0.34 22.42 8.35
C SER A 378 0.09 20.95 8.39
N SER A 379 1.37 20.66 8.68
CA SER A 379 1.91 19.31 8.68
C SER A 379 2.55 18.98 10.03
N ILE A 380 2.10 17.91 10.66
CA ILE A 380 2.65 17.47 11.96
C ILE A 380 4.11 17.02 11.76
N ILE A 381 5.03 17.59 12.53
CA ILE A 381 6.42 17.13 12.60
C ILE A 381 6.45 15.81 13.37
N PHE A 382 7.03 14.79 12.75
CA PHE A 382 7.03 13.41 13.23
C PHE A 382 8.44 12.85 13.41
N GLN A 383 8.75 12.29 14.56
CA GLN A 383 10.05 11.67 14.82
C GLN A 383 10.03 10.19 14.37
N SER A 384 10.71 9.89 13.26
CA SER A 384 10.83 8.52 12.74
C SER A 384 11.53 7.58 13.74
N ALA A 385 11.09 6.33 13.80
CA ALA A 385 11.77 5.26 14.54
C ALA A 385 12.99 4.67 13.81
N GLY A 386 13.30 5.14 12.58
CA GLY A 386 14.29 4.50 11.71
C GLY A 386 13.67 3.34 10.90
N MET A 387 14.51 2.51 10.28
CA MET A 387 14.07 1.40 9.42
C MET A 387 13.27 0.33 10.16
N THR A 388 12.30 -0.29 9.50
CA THR A 388 11.46 -1.35 10.09
C THR A 388 11.94 -2.72 9.65
N ASN A 389 12.16 -3.64 10.59
CA ASN A 389 12.50 -5.02 10.27
C ASN A 389 11.28 -5.75 9.68
N GLY A 390 11.45 -6.39 8.52
CA GLY A 390 10.42 -7.20 7.89
C GLY A 390 10.70 -8.70 7.95
N ILE A 391 9.66 -9.51 8.13
CA ILE A 391 9.75 -10.96 8.07
C ILE A 391 9.69 -11.42 6.60
N ILE A 392 10.77 -12.04 6.14
CA ILE A 392 10.94 -12.50 4.75
C ILE A 392 11.25 -14.01 4.68
N GLU A 393 11.99 -14.53 5.66
CA GLU A 393 12.29 -15.96 5.78
C GLU A 393 11.12 -16.71 6.46
N GLU A 394 10.67 -17.82 5.86
CA GLU A 394 9.57 -18.63 6.39
C GLU A 394 9.83 -19.14 7.82
N ASN A 395 11.10 -19.39 8.17
CA ASN A 395 11.53 -19.90 9.48
C ASN A 395 11.45 -18.86 10.62
N LYS A 396 11.41 -17.56 10.30
CA LYS A 396 11.30 -16.48 11.30
C LYS A 396 9.86 -16.16 11.68
N VAL A 397 8.87 -16.79 11.03
CA VAL A 397 7.48 -16.62 11.38
C VAL A 397 7.14 -17.48 12.61
N ILE A 398 7.31 -16.88 13.79
CA ILE A 398 6.72 -17.39 15.03
C ILE A 398 5.20 -17.29 14.87
N GLU A 399 4.55 -18.45 14.73
CA GLU A 399 3.12 -18.58 14.96
C GLU A 399 2.98 -18.86 16.46
N GLU A 400 2.57 -17.85 17.23
CA GLU A 400 2.15 -18.01 18.62
C GLU A 400 0.89 -18.87 18.62
N ALA A 401 1.08 -20.17 18.82
CA ALA A 401 -0.02 -21.11 18.95
C ALA A 401 -0.71 -20.88 20.29
N SER A 402 -2.04 -20.75 20.26
CA SER A 402 -2.89 -20.60 21.44
C SER A 402 -2.71 -21.75 22.43
N GLU A 403 -2.32 -21.44 23.67
CA GLU A 403 -2.16 -22.38 24.78
C GLU A 403 -3.52 -22.89 25.32
N TRP A 404 -4.28 -23.62 24.50
CA TRP A 404 -5.55 -24.26 24.89
C TRP A 404 -5.65 -25.75 24.49
N GLU A 405 -4.54 -26.37 24.10
CA GLU A 405 -4.44 -27.84 23.94
C GLU A 405 -3.46 -28.41 24.99
N ASN A 406 -3.88 -28.52 26.26
CA ASN A 406 -3.36 -29.47 27.26
C ASN A 406 -4.09 -29.37 28.62
N LEU A 407 -5.41 -29.57 28.67
CA LEU A 407 -6.08 -29.94 29.94
C LEU A 407 -7.39 -30.73 29.75
N GLU A 408 -7.27 -31.96 29.26
CA GLU A 408 -8.27 -33.02 29.54
C GLU A 408 -7.61 -34.15 30.33
N THR A 409 -7.92 -34.27 31.63
CA THR A 409 -8.31 -35.54 32.30
C THR A 409 -8.43 -35.37 33.81
N SER A 410 -9.65 -35.10 34.30
CA SER A 410 -10.25 -35.75 35.49
C SER A 410 -11.69 -35.25 35.70
N GLN A 411 -12.63 -36.21 35.71
CA GLN A 411 -13.71 -36.43 36.70
C GLN A 411 -14.29 -35.19 37.44
N GLU A 412 -15.61 -35.04 37.64
CA GLU A 412 -16.76 -35.97 37.58
C GLU A 412 -18.08 -35.14 37.55
N GLY A 413 -19.22 -35.73 37.15
CA GLY A 413 -20.65 -35.33 37.37
C GLY A 413 -21.05 -33.83 37.44
N GLU A 414 -22.09 -33.35 36.77
CA GLU A 414 -23.50 -33.75 36.97
C GLU A 414 -24.43 -33.13 35.89
N GLU A 415 -25.49 -33.89 35.58
CA GLU A 415 -26.83 -33.52 35.11
C GLU A 415 -27.02 -32.61 33.86
N ASP A 416 -27.60 -33.23 32.81
CA ASP A 416 -28.15 -32.58 31.62
C ASP A 416 -29.51 -31.90 31.92
N GLU A 417 -29.65 -30.61 31.61
CA GLU A 417 -30.95 -29.99 31.31
C GLU A 417 -30.93 -29.43 29.89
N GLU A 418 -31.57 -30.14 28.96
CA GLU A 418 -31.75 -29.72 27.57
C GLU A 418 -32.91 -28.70 27.48
N GLU A 419 -32.62 -27.40 27.31
CA GLU A 419 -33.63 -26.44 26.84
C GLU A 419 -33.80 -26.55 25.31
N GLU A 420 -34.87 -27.23 24.90
CA GLU A 420 -35.30 -27.41 23.52
C GLU A 420 -35.79 -26.07 22.93
N PHE A 421 -34.95 -25.41 22.12
CA PHE A 421 -35.31 -24.16 21.44
C PHE A 421 -36.22 -24.43 20.23
N THR A 422 -37.54 -24.46 20.46
CA THR A 422 -38.54 -24.57 19.39
C THR A 422 -38.65 -23.26 18.60
N GLU A 423 -38.34 -23.29 17.30
CA GLU A 423 -38.76 -22.21 16.39
C GLU A 423 -40.29 -22.26 16.22
N SER A 424 -40.99 -21.24 16.75
CA SER A 424 -42.42 -21.05 16.55
C SER A 424 -42.68 -20.14 15.34
N ASP A 425 -43.07 -20.74 14.23
CA ASP A 425 -43.74 -20.03 13.12
C ASP A 425 -45.13 -19.57 13.59
N ASP A 426 -45.29 -18.27 13.85
CA ASP A 426 -46.60 -17.62 14.01
C ASP A 426 -46.90 -16.73 12.79
N ASP A 427 -47.32 -17.38 11.69
CA ASP A 427 -48.14 -16.72 10.67
C ASP A 427 -49.57 -16.59 11.22
N GLN A 428 -50.05 -15.36 11.39
CA GLN A 428 -51.46 -15.11 11.66
C GLN A 428 -52.01 -14.04 10.70
N ASP A 429 -52.76 -14.53 9.72
CA ASP A 429 -53.63 -13.71 8.87
C ASP A 429 -54.65 -12.95 9.72
N ASP A 430 -54.89 -11.69 9.35
CA ASP A 430 -56.22 -11.10 9.48
C ASP A 430 -56.48 -10.18 8.27
N MET A 431 -57.35 -10.65 7.38
CA MET A 431 -57.85 -9.93 6.21
C MET A 431 -59.35 -9.70 6.40
N GLU A 432 -59.77 -8.44 6.49
CA GLU A 432 -61.15 -8.05 6.15
C GLU A 432 -61.20 -7.20 4.88
N GLU A 433 -62.32 -7.32 4.17
CA GLU A 433 -62.53 -6.84 2.81
C GLU A 433 -62.73 -5.29 2.77
N GLU A 434 -62.75 -4.58 1.64
CA GLU A 434 -63.81 -4.67 0.61
C GLU A 434 -63.32 -4.45 -0.84
N LYS A 435 -63.79 -5.35 -1.72
CA LYS A 435 -64.53 -5.10 -2.99
C LYS A 435 -64.51 -3.65 -3.51
N ASN A 436 -64.42 -3.32 -4.80
CA ASN A 436 -64.81 -3.97 -6.06
C ASN A 436 -64.32 -3.00 -7.18
N VAL A 437 -63.89 -3.35 -8.40
CA VAL A 437 -64.65 -3.85 -9.56
C VAL A 437 -63.64 -4.11 -10.71
N LYS A 438 -63.88 -5.18 -11.47
CA LYS A 438 -63.68 -5.43 -12.93
C LYS A 438 -63.00 -4.31 -13.80
N GLU A 439 -62.37 -4.61 -14.94
CA GLU A 439 -62.62 -5.72 -15.87
C GLU A 439 -61.41 -6.03 -16.79
N GLU A 440 -61.49 -7.14 -17.50
CA GLU A 440 -60.43 -7.70 -18.34
C GLU A 440 -60.18 -6.87 -19.62
N ASN A 441 -58.97 -6.95 -20.19
CA ASN A 441 -58.82 -7.76 -21.41
C ASN A 441 -57.36 -8.05 -21.85
N LYS A 442 -57.23 -9.22 -22.48
CA LYS A 442 -56.01 -9.70 -23.16
C LYS A 442 -55.81 -8.93 -24.48
N VAL A 443 -54.60 -8.99 -25.04
CA VAL A 443 -54.30 -9.76 -26.28
C VAL A 443 -52.87 -9.42 -26.79
N GLN A 444 -52.04 -10.45 -26.96
CA GLN A 444 -50.80 -10.39 -27.75
C GLN A 444 -51.13 -10.29 -29.24
N VAL A 445 -50.21 -9.84 -30.10
CA VAL A 445 -49.66 -10.65 -31.22
C VAL A 445 -48.76 -9.82 -32.17
N THR A 446 -47.70 -10.49 -32.60
CA THR A 446 -46.67 -10.15 -33.60
C THR A 446 -47.16 -9.72 -35.00
N ARG A 447 -46.38 -8.89 -35.74
CA ARG A 447 -45.61 -9.33 -36.96
C ARG A 447 -44.89 -8.22 -37.78
N ARG A 448 -43.61 -8.51 -38.08
CA ARG A 448 -42.76 -8.25 -39.28
C ARG A 448 -43.16 -7.27 -40.43
N ALA A 449 -42.14 -6.51 -40.85
CA ALA A 449 -41.73 -6.13 -42.25
C ALA A 449 -42.54 -5.03 -42.98
N LYS A 450 -42.02 -4.24 -43.95
CA LYS A 450 -40.82 -4.35 -44.82
C LYS A 450 -40.49 -2.97 -45.52
N LEU A 451 -39.26 -2.86 -46.09
CA LEU A 451 -38.82 -1.97 -47.21
C LEU A 451 -38.58 -0.44 -47.02
N GLY A 452 -37.45 0.05 -47.57
CA GLY A 452 -37.16 1.47 -47.86
C GLY A 452 -35.67 1.79 -48.11
N LYS A 453 -35.25 2.08 -49.36
CA LYS A 453 -33.85 2.37 -49.76
C LYS A 453 -33.53 3.87 -49.75
N ARG A 454 -32.30 4.30 -49.39
CA ARG A 454 -31.42 5.11 -50.29
C ARG A 454 -29.99 5.42 -49.79
N GLN A 455 -29.17 5.82 -50.76
CA GLN A 455 -27.69 5.92 -50.78
C GLN A 455 -27.29 7.03 -51.79
N THR A 456 -26.12 7.69 -51.79
CA THR A 456 -25.01 7.89 -50.81
C THR A 456 -24.08 9.00 -51.34
N SER A 457 -23.52 9.86 -50.46
CA SER A 457 -22.26 10.63 -50.68
C SER A 457 -22.22 11.64 -51.88
N PRO A 458 -21.08 12.26 -52.27
CA PRO A 458 -20.10 13.09 -51.52
C PRO A 458 -19.74 14.42 -52.27
N LYS A 459 -18.79 15.24 -51.73
CA LYS A 459 -17.58 15.71 -52.48
C LYS A 459 -16.63 16.62 -51.67
N ASN A 460 -15.33 16.54 -52.02
CA ASN A 460 -14.21 17.39 -51.56
C ASN A 460 -13.90 18.52 -52.56
N SER A 461 -13.14 19.55 -52.14
CA SER A 461 -11.96 20.05 -52.89
C SER A 461 -11.09 21.02 -52.07
N GLU A 462 -9.81 21.11 -52.43
CA GLU A 462 -8.71 21.79 -51.72
C GLU A 462 -8.39 23.20 -52.30
N LYS A 463 -7.71 24.12 -51.56
CA LYS A 463 -6.30 24.59 -51.81
C LYS A 463 -5.87 25.93 -51.15
N GLN A 464 -4.60 25.91 -50.69
CA GLN A 464 -3.51 26.93 -50.74
C GLN A 464 -3.54 28.30 -49.99
N MET A 465 -2.59 28.40 -49.03
CA MET A 465 -1.54 29.43 -48.81
C MET A 465 -1.75 30.92 -49.21
N ALA A 466 -1.54 31.84 -48.26
CA ALA A 466 -0.42 32.82 -48.22
C ALA A 466 -0.46 33.76 -46.99
N GLU A 467 0.60 34.54 -46.78
CA GLU A 467 0.93 35.37 -45.60
C GLU A 467 0.17 36.72 -45.52
N SER A 468 0.05 37.29 -44.31
CA SER A 468 0.46 38.69 -44.03
C SER A 468 0.48 39.02 -42.54
N GLU A 469 1.37 39.93 -42.15
CA GLU A 469 1.56 40.45 -40.79
C GLU A 469 0.44 41.42 -40.35
N HIS A 470 0.17 41.55 -39.05
CA HIS A 470 0.51 42.74 -38.26
C HIS A 470 -0.06 42.71 -36.83
N SER A 471 0.63 43.43 -35.95
CA SER A 471 0.30 43.69 -34.55
C SER A 471 -0.95 44.55 -34.36
N ASN A 472 -1.61 44.43 -33.20
CA ASN A 472 -1.80 45.61 -32.36
C ASN A 472 -2.05 45.27 -30.88
N SER A 473 -1.15 45.78 -30.04
CA SER A 473 -1.38 46.03 -28.62
C SER A 473 -2.34 47.19 -28.44
N LEU A 474 -3.24 47.12 -27.46
CA LEU A 474 -3.88 48.31 -26.88
C LEU A 474 -3.77 48.24 -25.36
N SER A 475 -3.20 49.30 -24.79
CA SER A 475 -2.99 49.53 -23.36
C SER A 475 -3.41 50.95 -23.01
N LEU A 476 -3.70 51.17 -21.72
CA LEU A 476 -4.04 52.46 -21.10
C LEU A 476 -5.46 52.99 -21.46
N ASN A 477 -6.19 53.70 -20.60
CA ASN A 477 -5.81 54.50 -19.42
C ASN A 477 -6.76 54.35 -18.21
N LEU A 478 -6.26 54.78 -17.04
CA LEU A 478 -7.02 55.21 -15.86
C LEU A 478 -7.73 56.56 -16.13
N ASP A 479 -8.93 56.79 -15.57
CA ASP A 479 -9.13 57.78 -14.48
C ASP A 479 -10.46 57.57 -13.73
N LYS A 480 -10.67 58.34 -12.65
CA LYS A 480 -11.59 58.07 -11.51
C LYS A 480 -13.04 58.56 -11.64
N THR A 481 -13.93 57.89 -10.88
CA THR A 481 -14.94 58.43 -9.92
C THR A 481 -15.44 57.22 -9.11
N ALA A 482 -15.21 57.11 -7.79
CA ALA A 482 -15.89 57.77 -6.67
C ALA A 482 -17.24 57.08 -6.31
N ASP A 483 -17.37 56.72 -5.02
CA ASP A 483 -18.54 56.22 -4.28
C ASP A 483 -19.04 54.79 -4.69
N ASP A 484 -19.41 53.85 -3.80
CA ASP A 484 -19.67 53.85 -2.35
C ASP A 484 -19.04 52.63 -1.61
N ASP A 485 -18.77 52.78 -0.30
CA ASP A 485 -18.34 51.72 0.63
C ASP A 485 -19.53 51.15 1.45
N ASP A 486 -19.86 49.87 1.30
CA ASP A 486 -20.79 49.15 2.19
C ASP A 486 -20.03 48.21 3.14
N ALA A 487 -19.56 48.77 4.26
CA ALA A 487 -18.97 48.01 5.37
C ALA A 487 -20.07 47.52 6.33
N TYR A 488 -20.24 46.20 6.43
CA TYR A 488 -21.27 45.57 7.25
C TYR A 488 -20.89 45.57 8.76
N ASP A 489 -21.60 46.37 9.57
CA ASP A 489 -21.42 46.43 11.03
C ASP A 489 -22.18 45.29 11.74
N PHE A 490 -21.57 44.72 12.78
CA PHE A 490 -21.99 43.49 13.45
C PHE A 490 -22.71 43.72 14.80
N ASN A 491 -23.04 44.98 15.14
CA ASN A 491 -23.55 45.38 16.45
C ASN A 491 -25.09 45.43 16.59
N THR A 492 -25.86 44.79 15.70
CA THR A 492 -27.33 45.01 15.62
C THR A 492 -28.21 43.79 15.90
N ASP A 493 -27.64 42.63 16.25
CA ASP A 493 -28.41 41.46 16.70
C ASP A 493 -27.98 41.02 18.11
N TYR A 494 -28.96 40.57 18.92
CA TYR A 494 -28.91 40.23 20.35
C TYR A 494 -28.98 41.41 21.34
N VAL A 495 -30.23 41.79 21.65
CA VAL A 495 -30.67 42.27 22.98
C VAL A 495 -31.57 41.19 23.57
#